data_AF-A0A2N0SD21-F1
#
_entry.id   AF-A0A2N0SD21-F1
#
_cell.length_a   1.000
_cell.length_b   1.000
_cell.length_c   1.000
_cell.angle_alpha   90.00
_cell.angle_beta   90.00
_cell.angle_gamma   90.00
#
_symmetry.space_group_name_H-M   'P 1'
#
loop_
_entity.id
_entity.type
_entity.pdbx_description
1 polymer ?
#
loop_
_entity_poly.entity_id
_entity_poly.type
_entity_poly.pdbx_seq_one_letter_code
_entity_poly.pdbx_strand_id
1 'polypeptide(L)'
;MVITFGSNGVLDAKYKEDGESDVLLLDISDDSEYVWTTSFDPTPLKINSTPSNSLSLKPATNNTSIIVGLTIGLILFICILSGITIFYIRYKNSNKAIPTPGNVVKDGDIITIPSDYELSHGKYRI
;
A
#
# COMPACT_ATOMS: atom_id res chain seq x y z
N MET A 1 -38.23 18.59 -21.76
CA MET A 1 -37.01 17.75 -21.76
C MET A 1 -35.91 18.62 -21.15
N VAL A 2 -35.28 18.19 -20.06
CA VAL A 2 -34.23 18.95 -19.39
C VAL A 2 -32.88 18.48 -19.93
N ILE A 3 -32.09 19.39 -20.50
CA ILE A 3 -30.71 19.11 -20.92
C ILE A 3 -29.80 19.75 -19.87
N THR A 4 -29.03 18.93 -19.16
CA THR A 4 -28.03 19.37 -18.19
C THR A 4 -26.66 18.85 -18.59
N PHE A 5 -25.62 19.65 -18.39
CA PHE A 5 -24.22 19.30 -18.66
C PHE A 5 -23.47 19.21 -17.33
N GLY A 6 -23.64 18.11 -16.61
CA GLY A 6 -23.04 17.89 -15.30
C GLY A 6 -23.96 17.06 -14.40
N SER A 7 -23.44 15.97 -13.83
CA SER A 7 -24.20 15.08 -12.94
C SER A 7 -23.73 15.26 -11.51
N ASN A 8 -24.27 16.25 -10.82
CA ASN A 8 -23.98 16.51 -9.40
C ASN A 8 -25.25 16.77 -8.58
N GLY A 9 -26.38 16.17 -8.98
CA GLY A 9 -27.52 15.91 -8.08
C GLY A 9 -28.06 17.16 -7.37
N VAL A 10 -28.08 18.30 -8.05
CA VAL A 10 -28.58 19.55 -7.46
C VAL A 10 -30.11 19.47 -7.33
N LEU A 11 -30.56 19.30 -6.08
CA LEU A 11 -31.97 19.16 -5.71
C LEU A 11 -32.68 20.52 -5.59
N ASP A 12 -31.95 21.63 -5.58
CA ASP A 12 -32.49 22.99 -5.39
C ASP A 12 -32.65 23.79 -6.69
N ALA A 13 -32.41 23.18 -7.86
CA ALA A 13 -32.71 23.83 -9.12
C ALA A 13 -34.24 23.91 -9.27
N LYS A 14 -34.78 25.14 -9.23
CA LYS A 14 -36.22 25.38 -9.39
C LYS A 14 -36.60 25.27 -10.86
N TYR A 15 -36.89 24.06 -11.32
CA TYR A 15 -37.37 23.78 -12.68
C TYR A 15 -38.73 24.46 -12.93
N LYS A 16 -38.97 24.92 -14.15
CA LYS A 16 -40.28 25.36 -14.63
C LYS A 16 -41.19 24.14 -14.82
N GLU A 17 -42.49 24.33 -14.63
CA GLU A 17 -43.46 23.23 -14.65
C GLU A 17 -43.62 22.58 -16.04
N ASP A 18 -44.13 21.34 -16.00
CA ASP A 18 -44.11 20.35 -17.07
C ASP A 18 -44.59 20.86 -18.43
N GLY A 19 -43.67 20.86 -19.39
CA GLY A 19 -43.93 21.15 -20.81
C GLY A 19 -42.87 22.04 -21.45
N GLU A 20 -42.14 22.81 -20.66
CA GLU A 20 -41.07 23.69 -21.14
C GLU A 20 -39.70 22.98 -21.06
N SER A 21 -38.80 23.31 -21.99
CA SER A 21 -37.42 22.83 -21.93
C SER A 21 -36.59 23.90 -21.23
N ASP A 22 -36.19 23.64 -19.99
CA ASP A 22 -35.28 24.50 -19.26
C ASP A 22 -33.83 24.16 -19.64
N VAL A 23 -33.07 25.21 -19.94
CA VAL A 23 -31.61 25.15 -20.10
C VAL A 23 -31.00 25.65 -18.80
N LEU A 24 -30.29 24.78 -18.11
CA LEU A 24 -29.49 25.14 -16.94
C LEU A 24 -28.07 25.45 -17.40
N LEU A 25 -27.57 26.60 -16.98
CA LEU A 25 -26.21 27.08 -17.20
C LEU A 25 -25.46 27.02 -15.88
N LEU A 26 -24.20 26.60 -15.92
CA LEU A 26 -23.32 26.62 -14.74
C LEU A 26 -22.66 28.00 -14.66
N ASP A 27 -22.97 28.75 -13.60
CA ASP A 27 -22.27 30.00 -13.30
C ASP A 27 -20.93 29.68 -12.62
N ILE A 28 -19.84 30.07 -13.28
CA ILE A 28 -18.45 29.91 -12.84
C ILE A 28 -17.77 31.25 -12.56
N SER A 29 -18.56 32.31 -12.35
CA SER A 29 -18.03 33.64 -12.04
C SER A 29 -17.40 33.73 -10.64
N ASP A 30 -17.81 32.86 -9.70
CA ASP A 30 -17.23 32.70 -8.37
C ASP A 30 -16.52 31.34 -8.26
N ASP A 31 -15.21 31.34 -7.98
CA ASP A 31 -14.39 30.14 -7.83
C ASP A 31 -14.67 29.38 -6.52
N SER A 32 -15.40 30.00 -5.58
CA SER A 32 -15.73 29.41 -4.28
C SER A 32 -17.09 28.71 -4.25
N GLU A 33 -18.02 29.09 -5.12
CA GLU A 33 -19.38 28.56 -5.16
C GLU A 33 -19.93 28.51 -6.59
N TYR A 34 -20.25 27.30 -7.07
CA TYR A 34 -20.84 27.12 -8.41
C TYR A 34 -22.36 26.99 -8.31
N VAL A 35 -23.08 27.84 -9.04
CA VAL A 35 -24.53 27.94 -8.97
C VAL A 35 -25.13 27.62 -10.34
N TRP A 36 -26.19 26.80 -10.38
CA TRP A 36 -26.97 26.60 -11.60
C TRP A 36 -27.94 27.76 -11.80
N THR A 37 -27.89 28.39 -12.97
CA THR A 37 -28.73 29.53 -13.35
C THR A 37 -29.47 29.25 -14.65
N THR A 38 -30.57 29.98 -14.88
CA THR A 38 -31.35 29.96 -16.12
C THR A 38 -31.21 31.27 -16.92
N SER A 39 -30.43 32.22 -16.42
CA SER A 39 -30.17 33.51 -17.07
C SER A 39 -28.67 33.80 -17.14
N PHE A 40 -28.28 34.48 -18.22
CA PHE A 40 -26.92 34.95 -18.45
C PHE A 40 -26.99 36.40 -18.93
N ASP A 41 -26.23 37.30 -18.30
CA ASP A 41 -26.05 38.67 -18.77
C ASP A 41 -24.82 38.72 -19.70
N PRO A 42 -25.02 38.93 -21.02
CA PRO A 42 -23.92 39.00 -21.98
C PRO A 42 -23.17 40.33 -21.93
N THR A 43 -23.51 41.23 -21.01
CA THR A 43 -22.82 42.52 -20.87
C THR A 43 -21.35 42.24 -20.59
N PRO A 44 -20.43 42.65 -21.48
CA PRO A 44 -19.02 42.47 -21.25
C PRO A 44 -18.65 43.23 -19.99
N LEU A 45 -18.16 42.50 -18.99
CA LEU A 45 -17.58 43.13 -17.80
C LEU A 45 -16.57 44.15 -18.30
N LYS A 46 -16.77 45.42 -17.94
CA LYS A 46 -15.82 46.48 -18.23
C LYS A 46 -14.57 46.17 -17.41
N ILE A 47 -13.67 45.37 -18.00
CA ILE A 47 -12.37 45.09 -17.42
C ILE A 47 -11.63 46.43 -17.44
N ASN A 48 -11.72 47.17 -16.34
CA ASN A 48 -10.77 48.20 -16.03
C ASN A 48 -9.44 47.45 -15.89
N SER A 49 -8.67 47.42 -16.98
CA SER A 49 -7.34 46.84 -17.06
C SER A 49 -6.40 47.68 -16.19
N THR A 50 -6.54 47.51 -14.89
CA THR A 50 -5.53 47.86 -13.90
C THR A 50 -4.61 46.64 -13.87
N PRO A 51 -3.29 46.77 -14.10
CA PRO A 51 -2.37 45.65 -13.96
C PRO A 51 -2.22 45.36 -12.46
N SER A 52 -3.22 44.73 -11.86
CA SER A 52 -3.11 44.17 -10.52
C SER A 52 -2.33 42.87 -10.64
N ASN A 53 -1.09 42.96 -10.17
CA ASN A 53 -0.17 41.86 -9.96
C ASN A 53 -0.82 40.62 -9.33
N SER A 54 -0.22 39.48 -9.68
CA SER A 54 -0.33 38.16 -9.06
C SER A 54 -1.71 37.51 -9.09
N LEU A 55 -1.98 36.82 -10.19
CA LEU A 55 -2.64 35.52 -10.13
C LEU A 55 -1.88 34.66 -9.12
N SER A 56 -2.42 34.53 -7.90
CA SER A 56 -2.05 33.44 -7.01
C SER A 56 -2.61 32.17 -7.65
N LEU A 57 -1.82 31.57 -8.55
CA LEU A 57 -2.04 30.18 -8.95
C LEU A 57 -1.99 29.37 -7.66
N LYS A 58 -3.15 28.90 -7.20
CA LYS A 58 -3.21 27.78 -6.27
C LYS A 58 -2.31 26.69 -6.86
N PRO A 59 -1.22 26.28 -6.19
CA PRO A 59 -0.36 25.26 -6.74
C PRO A 59 -1.21 24.01 -6.86
N ALA A 60 -1.40 23.52 -8.08
CA ALA A 60 -1.85 22.16 -8.29
C ALA A 60 -0.78 21.29 -7.64
N THR A 61 -1.04 20.81 -6.43
CA THR A 61 -0.13 20.00 -5.64
C THR A 61 0.00 18.65 -6.36
N ASN A 62 0.99 18.55 -7.24
CA ASN A 62 1.43 17.31 -7.85
C ASN A 62 2.10 16.45 -6.78
N ASN A 63 1.27 15.74 -6.02
CA ASN A 63 1.66 14.79 -4.97
C ASN A 63 2.46 13.58 -5.50
N THR A 64 2.74 13.52 -6.80
CA THR A 64 3.59 12.51 -7.45
C THR A 64 4.95 12.40 -6.78
N SER A 65 5.61 13.51 -6.45
CA SER A 65 6.94 13.47 -5.79
C SER A 65 6.88 12.87 -4.39
N ILE A 66 5.81 13.19 -3.65
CA ILE A 66 5.56 12.67 -2.29
C ILE A 66 5.28 11.16 -2.36
N ILE A 67 4.45 10.72 -3.32
CA ILE A 67 4.14 9.30 -3.52
C ILE A 67 5.40 8.52 -3.93
N VAL A 68 6.21 9.06 -4.84
CA VAL A 68 7.45 8.42 -5.28
C VAL A 68 8.45 8.33 -4.12
N GLY A 69 8.59 9.37 -3.31
CA GLY A 69 9.45 9.34 -2.11
C GLY A 69 8.98 8.31 -1.08
N LEU A 70 7.68 8.26 -0.79
CA LEU A 70 7.11 7.33 0.17
C LEU A 70 7.26 5.87 -0.28
N THR A 71 7.00 5.60 -1.56
CA THR A 71 7.12 4.24 -2.12
C THR A 71 8.56 3.72 -2.06
N ILE A 72 9.54 4.52 -2.49
CA ILE A 72 10.96 4.15 -2.45
C ILE A 72 11.43 3.96 -1.00
N GLY A 73 11.03 4.85 -0.09
CA GLY A 73 11.37 4.77 1.33
C GLY A 73 10.82 3.50 1.99
N LEU A 74 9.57 3.14 1.71
CA LEU A 74 8.95 1.93 2.26
C LEU A 74 9.65 0.66 1.77
N ILE A 75 10.01 0.60 0.48
CA ILE A 75 10.71 -0.54 -0.12
C ILE A 75 12.09 -0.71 0.51
N LEU A 76 12.87 0.36 0.63
CA LEU A 76 14.19 0.31 1.27
C LEU A 76 14.09 -0.11 2.73
N PHE A 77 13.10 0.41 3.47
CA PHE A 77 12.89 0.06 4.87
C PHE A 77 12.60 -1.44 5.04
N ILE A 78 11.71 -2.00 4.22
CA ILE A 78 11.37 -3.43 4.23
C ILE A 78 12.59 -4.29 3.87
N CYS A 79 13.36 -3.89 2.86
CA CYS A 79 14.58 -4.60 2.47
C CYS A 79 15.63 -4.64 3.59
N ILE A 80 15.84 -3.52 4.30
CA ILE A 80 16.78 -3.43 5.42
C ILE A 80 16.30 -4.32 6.57
N LEU A 81 15.02 -4.23 6.96
CA LEU A 81 14.45 -5.05 8.03
C LEU A 81 14.58 -6.54 7.72
N SER A 82 14.21 -6.94 6.49
CA SER A 82 14.34 -8.31 6.00
C SER A 82 15.79 -8.81 6.05
N GLY A 83 16.73 -7.98 5.58
CA GLY A 83 18.16 -8.31 5.60
C GLY A 83 18.69 -8.56 7.01
N ILE A 84 18.35 -7.69 7.97
CA ILE A 84 18.75 -7.85 9.38
C ILE A 84 18.14 -9.12 9.97
N THR A 85 16.85 -9.39 9.73
CA THR A 85 16.19 -10.59 10.24
C THR A 85 16.82 -11.87 9.69
N ILE A 86 17.08 -11.94 8.37
CA ILE A 86 17.73 -13.10 7.75
C ILE A 86 19.15 -13.27 8.27
N PHE A 87 19.91 -12.19 8.39
CA PHE A 87 21.27 -12.21 8.92
C PHE A 87 21.30 -12.72 10.37
N TYR A 88 20.39 -12.21 11.21
CA TYR A 88 20.25 -12.64 12.61
C TYR A 88 19.90 -14.13 12.72
N ILE A 89 18.96 -14.61 11.90
CA ILE A 89 18.60 -16.03 11.87
C ILE A 89 19.80 -16.88 11.46
N ARG A 90 20.52 -16.50 10.39
CA ARG A 90 21.71 -17.24 9.94
C ARG A 90 22.78 -17.27 11.02
N TYR A 91 23.10 -16.13 11.62
CA TYR A 91 24.07 -16.02 12.70
C TYR A 91 23.71 -16.92 13.89
N LYS A 92 22.44 -16.93 14.31
CA LYS A 92 21.98 -17.77 15.42
C LYS A 92 21.97 -19.26 15.07
N ASN A 93 21.69 -19.60 13.81
CA ASN A 93 21.60 -20.99 13.37
C ASN A 93 22.96 -21.62 13.06
N SER A 94 24.04 -20.83 12.94
CA SER A 94 25.41 -21.33 12.77
C SER A 94 25.96 -22.11 13.97
N ASN A 95 25.35 -22.00 15.15
CA ASN A 95 25.82 -22.64 16.39
C ASN A 95 25.05 -23.92 16.77
N LYS A 96 24.20 -24.44 15.88
CA LYS A 96 23.47 -25.68 16.12
C LYS A 96 24.10 -26.78 15.27
N ALA A 97 24.90 -27.63 15.90
CA ALA A 97 25.32 -28.88 15.28
C ALA A 97 24.08 -29.68 14.88
N ILE A 98 24.08 -30.23 13.67
CA ILE A 98 23.03 -31.16 13.21
C ILE A 98 23.01 -32.30 14.23
N PRO A 99 21.90 -32.56 14.96
CA PRO A 99 21.81 -33.75 15.76
C PRO A 99 21.83 -34.91 14.76
N THR A 100 22.96 -35.61 14.68
CA THR A 100 23.07 -36.83 13.90
C THR A 100 21.94 -37.76 14.35
N PRO A 101 21.01 -38.17 13.47
CA PRO A 101 19.97 -39.13 13.83
C PRO A 101 20.66 -40.48 14.01
N GLY A 102 21.08 -40.78 15.23
CA GLY A 102 21.86 -41.98 15.48
C GLY A 102 22.53 -41.94 16.84
N ASN A 103 21.74 -42.15 17.89
CA ASN A 103 22.09 -42.87 19.11
C ASN A 103 21.09 -42.47 20.21
N VAL A 104 19.94 -43.11 20.20
CA VAL A 104 19.19 -43.38 21.44
C VAL A 104 19.44 -44.85 21.76
N VAL A 105 20.62 -45.15 22.28
CA VAL A 105 20.86 -46.39 23.04
C VAL A 105 19.94 -46.31 24.25
N LYS A 106 18.85 -47.07 24.19
CA LYS A 106 18.09 -47.40 25.39
C LYS A 106 18.94 -48.37 26.20
N ASP A 107 19.16 -48.04 27.46
CA ASP A 107 20.02 -48.70 28.45
C ASP A 107 19.69 -50.18 28.74
N GLY A 108 18.87 -50.84 27.91
CA GLY A 108 18.41 -52.21 28.08
C GLY A 108 18.82 -53.19 26.96
N ASP A 109 19.31 -52.72 25.81
CA ASP A 109 19.66 -53.57 24.65
C ASP A 109 21.11 -53.36 24.18
N ILE A 110 22.07 -53.37 25.11
CA ILE A 110 23.49 -53.41 24.75
C ILE A 110 23.80 -54.85 24.32
N ILE A 111 23.68 -55.12 23.02
CA ILE A 111 24.33 -56.28 22.39
C ILE A 111 25.84 -56.03 22.39
N THR A 112 26.49 -56.37 23.50
CA THR A 112 27.95 -56.35 23.61
C THR A 112 28.50 -57.45 22.71
N ILE A 113 29.23 -57.07 21.66
CA ILE A 113 29.95 -58.01 20.82
C ILE A 113 31.07 -58.60 21.69
N PRO A 114 31.08 -59.92 21.94
CA PRO A 114 32.13 -60.54 22.72
C PRO A 114 33.45 -60.38 21.95
N SER A 115 34.44 -59.90 22.65
CA SER A 115 35.80 -59.77 22.16
C SER A 115 36.44 -61.14 21.97
N ASP A 116 37.39 -61.20 21.04
CA ASP A 116 38.03 -62.44 20.59
C ASP A 116 38.73 -63.22 21.73
N TYR A 117 39.03 -62.56 22.87
CA TYR A 117 39.56 -63.21 24.06
C TYR A 117 38.56 -64.18 24.72
N GLU A 118 37.24 -63.89 24.69
CA GLU A 118 36.22 -64.76 25.28
C GLU A 118 35.88 -65.96 24.39
N LEU A 119 35.93 -65.76 23.06
CA LEU A 119 35.77 -66.83 22.08
C LEU A 119 36.90 -67.86 22.16
N SER A 120 38.13 -67.43 22.48
CA SER A 120 39.29 -68.32 22.55
C SER A 120 39.37 -69.16 23.83
N HIS A 121 38.90 -68.64 24.98
CA HIS A 121 39.07 -69.32 26.28
C HIS A 121 37.81 -70.04 26.79
N GLY A 122 36.63 -69.81 26.21
CA GLY A 122 35.38 -70.47 26.62
C GLY A 122 35.26 -71.96 26.25
N LYS A 123 36.15 -72.51 25.42
CA LYS A 123 36.01 -73.86 24.84
C LYS A 123 36.52 -75.02 25.72
N TYR A 124 37.18 -74.75 26.84
CA TYR A 124 37.78 -75.80 27.70
C TYR A 124 37.21 -75.82 29.13
N ARG A 125 35.90 -75.63 29.27
CA ARG A 125 35.18 -75.91 30.52
C ARG A 125 34.08 -76.94 30.27
N ILE A 126 34.46 -78.21 30.36
CA ILE A 126 33.59 -79.35 30.73
C ILE A 126 34.41 -80.24 31.66
#